data_AF-F3KTI0-F1
#
_entry.id   AF-F3KTI0-F1
#
_cell.length_a   1.000
_cell.length_b   1.000
_cell.length_c   1.000
_cell.angle_alpha   90.00
_cell.angle_beta   90.00
_cell.angle_gamma   90.00
#
_symmetry.space_group_name_H-M   'P 1'
#
loop_
_entity.id
_entity.type
_entity.pdbx_description
1 polymer ?
#
loop_
_entity_poly.entity_id
_entity_poly.type
_entity_poly.pdbx_seq_one_letter_code
_entity_poly.pdbx_strand_id
1 'polypeptide(L)' 'MSPQFRQAFKEGVADAAGFVMGALAGWGLGVLLGLDFFATPNAWGWREIGGLVLIALGCGLGKTVARRAIAKH' A
#
# COMPACT_ATOMS: atom_id res chain seq x y z
N MET A 1 9.93 26.32 -12.14
CA MET A 1 9.30 25.58 -11.01
C MET A 1 9.87 26.09 -9.71
N SER A 2 9.02 26.49 -8.77
CA SER A 2 9.48 26.91 -7.45
C SER A 2 10.06 25.72 -6.66
N PRO A 3 11.01 25.95 -5.75
CA PRO A 3 11.56 24.90 -4.88
C PRO A 3 10.48 24.17 -4.07
N GLN A 4 9.42 24.88 -3.64
CA GLN A 4 8.30 24.31 -2.91
C GLN A 4 7.53 23.28 -3.74
N PHE A 5 7.30 23.58 -5.03
CA PHE A 5 6.63 22.65 -5.93
C PHE A 5 7.43 21.35 -6.12
N ARG A 6 8.75 21.45 -6.26
CA ARG A 6 9.62 20.27 -6.40
C ARG A 6 9.58 19.37 -5.17
N GLN A 7 9.52 19.97 -3.99
CA GLN A 7 9.43 19.22 -2.73
C GLN A 7 8.07 18.52 -2.60
N ALA A 8 6.97 19.25 -2.83
CA ALA A 8 5.62 18.69 -2.80
C ALA A 8 5.45 17.54 -3.82
N PHE A 9 6.03 17.69 -5.01
CA PHE A 9 6.02 16.63 -6.03
C PHE A 9 6.76 15.37 -5.56
N LYS A 10 7.94 15.51 -4.96
CA LYS A 10 8.69 14.38 -4.40
C LYS A 10 7.90 13.66 -3.32
N GLU A 11 7.29 14.40 -2.40
CA GLU A 11 6.46 13.84 -1.33
C GLU A 11 5.23 13.10 -1.88
N GLY A 12 4.54 13.68 -2.85
CA GLY A 12 3.40 13.04 -3.52
C GLY A 12 3.78 11.75 -4.24
N VAL A 13 4.93 11.74 -4.94
CA VAL A 13 5.45 10.52 -5.59
C VAL A 13 5.82 9.46 -4.56
N ALA A 14 6.45 9.85 -3.44
CA ALA A 14 6.76 8.94 -2.33
C ALA A 14 5.51 8.26 -1.79
N ASP A 15 4.45 9.04 -1.56
CA ASP A 15 3.19 8.56 -1.03
C ASP A 15 2.49 7.61 -1.98
N ALA A 16 2.47 7.94 -3.26
CA ALA A 16 1.89 7.07 -4.28
C ALA A 16 2.67 5.76 -4.41
N ALA A 17 4.00 5.83 -4.47
CA ALA A 17 4.85 4.64 -4.52
C ALA A 17 4.70 3.77 -3.26
N GLY A 18 4.71 4.40 -2.08
CA GLY A 18 4.50 3.74 -0.80
C GLY A 18 3.14 3.08 -0.69
N PHE A 19 2.09 3.71 -1.22
CA PHE A 19 0.75 3.13 -1.28
C PHE A 19 0.72 1.88 -2.14
N VAL A 20 1.23 1.94 -3.37
CA VAL A 20 1.20 0.81 -4.32
C VAL A 20 2.05 -0.34 -3.81
N MET A 21 3.30 -0.07 -3.39
CA MET A 21 4.17 -1.11 -2.84
C MET A 21 3.60 -1.72 -1.56
N GLY A 22 3.01 -0.87 -0.70
CA GLY A 22 2.30 -1.32 0.50
C GLY A 22 1.12 -2.22 0.19
N ALA A 23 0.29 -1.86 -0.80
CA ALA A 23 -0.84 -2.65 -1.26
C ALA A 23 -0.39 -4.03 -1.75
N LEU A 24 0.66 -4.07 -2.58
CA LEU A 24 1.22 -5.30 -3.13
C LEU A 24 1.81 -6.19 -2.05
N ALA A 25 2.51 -5.61 -1.06
CA ALA A 25 3.02 -6.35 0.08
C ALA A 25 1.89 -6.92 0.95
N GLY A 26 0.84 -6.13 1.21
CA GLY A 26 -0.35 -6.56 1.94
C GLY A 26 -1.09 -7.68 1.22
N TRP A 27 -1.25 -7.58 -0.10
CA TRP A 27 -1.80 -8.66 -0.93
C TRP A 27 -0.95 -9.92 -0.88
N GLY A 28 0.38 -9.79 -1.09
CA GLY A 28 1.30 -10.93 -1.05
C GLY A 28 1.26 -11.66 0.31
N LEU A 29 1.19 -10.92 1.42
CA LEU A 29 0.98 -11.51 2.75
C LEU A 29 -0.40 -12.19 2.85
N GLY A 30 -1.45 -11.58 2.30
CA GLY A 30 -2.78 -12.20 2.21
C GLY A 30 -2.75 -13.54 1.50
N VAL A 31 -2.11 -13.61 0.32
CA VAL A 31 -1.91 -14.85 -0.44
C VAL A 31 -1.18 -15.90 0.40
N LEU A 32 -0.08 -15.53 1.07
CA LEU A 32 0.69 -16.45 1.92
C LEU A 32 -0.11 -16.98 3.12
N LEU A 33 -1.04 -16.18 3.64
CA LEU A 33 -1.94 -16.56 4.74
C LEU A 33 -3.22 -17.27 4.26
N GLY A 34 -3.38 -17.46 2.94
CA GLY A 34 -4.60 -18.02 2.34
C GLY A 34 -5.80 -17.06 2.35
N LEU A 35 -5.57 -15.79 2.65
CA LEU A 35 -6.52 -14.68 2.63
C LEU A 35 -6.38 -13.89 1.33
N ASP A 36 -6.67 -14.54 0.20
CA ASP A 36 -6.57 -13.90 -1.11
C ASP A 36 -7.93 -13.30 -1.50
N PHE A 37 -7.95 -11.98 -1.69
CA PHE A 37 -9.14 -11.25 -2.14
C PHE A 37 -9.54 -11.60 -3.58
N PHE A 38 -8.58 -12.01 -4.42
CA PHE A 38 -8.83 -12.28 -5.84
C PHE A 38 -9.07 -13.76 -6.16
N ALA A 39 -8.92 -14.65 -5.17
CA ALA A 39 -9.03 -16.10 -5.41
C ALA A 39 -10.41 -16.56 -5.85
N THR A 40 -11.49 -15.90 -5.37
CA THR A 40 -12.86 -16.28 -5.71
C THR A 40 -13.63 -15.09 -6.28
N PRO A 41 -13.89 -15.05 -7.61
CA PRO A 41 -14.69 -14.00 -8.22
C PRO A 41 -16.10 -13.94 -7.61
N ASN A 42 -16.55 -12.74 -7.23
CA ASN A 42 -17.84 -12.46 -6.57
C ASN A 42 -18.01 -13.04 -5.15
N ALA A 43 -16.93 -13.43 -4.47
CA ALA A 43 -17.00 -13.82 -3.07
C ALA A 43 -16.71 -12.64 -2.13
N TRP A 44 -17.48 -12.58 -1.05
CA TRP A 44 -17.30 -11.67 0.08
C TRP A 44 -17.13 -12.47 1.38
N GLY A 45 -16.48 -13.62 1.29
CA GLY A 45 -16.21 -14.47 2.43
C GLY A 45 -15.16 -13.86 3.37
N TRP A 46 -14.96 -14.52 4.51
CA TRP A 46 -14.01 -14.05 5.53
C TRP A 46 -12.57 -14.00 5.00
N ARG A 47 -12.21 -14.86 4.03
CA ARG A 47 -10.87 -14.91 3.44
C ARG A 47 -10.62 -13.71 2.53
N GLU A 48 -11.61 -13.37 1.72
CA GLU A 48 -11.55 -12.24 0.80
C GLU A 48 -11.55 -10.92 1.57
N ILE A 49 -12.45 -10.76 2.55
CA ILE A 49 -12.47 -9.59 3.43
C ILE A 49 -11.15 -9.48 4.20
N GLY A 50 -10.63 -10.60 4.73
CA GLY A 50 -9.33 -10.63 5.40
C GLY A 50 -8.20 -10.17 4.48
N GLY A 51 -8.18 -10.63 3.23
CA GLY A 51 -7.22 -10.19 2.21
C GLY A 51 -7.32 -8.71 1.90
N LEU A 52 -8.55 -8.19 1.72
CA LEU A 52 -8.79 -6.77 1.47
C LEU A 52 -8.30 -5.90 2.64
N VAL A 53 -8.55 -6.35 3.87
CA VAL A 53 -8.05 -5.66 5.08
C VAL A 53 -6.53 -5.63 5.09
N LEU A 54 -5.85 -6.74 4.76
CA LEU A 54 -4.39 -6.78 4.68
C LEU A 54 -3.83 -5.84 3.60
N ILE A 55 -4.48 -5.77 2.44
CA ILE A 55 -4.13 -4.81 1.38
C ILE A 55 -4.28 -3.38 1.88
N ALA A 56 -5.42 -3.06 2.50
CA ALA A 56 -5.69 -1.72 3.03
C ALA A 56 -4.70 -1.32 4.15
N LEU A 57 -4.34 -2.25 5.02
CA LEU A 57 -3.30 -2.03 6.04
C LEU A 57 -1.93 -1.81 5.39
N GLY A 58 -1.58 -2.62 4.39
CA GLY A 58 -0.37 -2.47 3.59
C GLY A 58 -0.26 -1.08 2.96
N CYS A 59 -1.34 -0.59 2.36
CA CYS A 59 -1.43 0.77 1.81
C CYS A 59 -1.09 1.87 2.83
N GLY A 60 -1.60 1.76 4.05
CA GLY A 60 -1.37 2.74 5.12
C GLY A 60 0.06 2.72 5.67
N LEU A 61 0.57 1.51 5.93
CA LEU A 61 1.94 1.31 6.42
C LEU A 61 2.97 1.69 5.35
N GLY A 62 2.75 1.32 4.09
CA GLY A 62 3.64 1.60 2.97
C GLY A 62 3.84 3.10 2.74
N LYS A 63 2.76 3.91 2.80
CA LYS A 63 2.86 5.38 2.78
C LYS A 63 3.76 5.90 3.91
N THR A 64 3.55 5.41 5.12
CA THR A 64 4.30 5.87 6.31
C THR A 64 5.79 5.53 6.20
N VAL A 65 6.12 4.34 5.70
CA VAL A 65 7.51 3.92 5.46
C VAL A 65 8.14 4.76 4.34
N ALA A 66 7.44 4.98 3.23
CA ALA A 66 7.94 5.79 2.12
C ALA A 66 8.21 7.24 2.53
N ARG A 67 7.30 7.87 3.29
CA ARG A 67 7.53 9.20 3.87
C ARG A 67 8.77 9.24 4.77
N ARG A 68 8.92 8.25 5.65
CA ARG A 68 10.09 8.16 6.54
C ARG A 68 11.39 7.95 5.76
N ALA A 69 11.36 7.21 4.66
CA ALA A 69 12.52 6.97 3.82
C ALA A 69 12.99 8.26 3.14
N ILE A 70 12.07 9.09 2.65
CA ILE A 70 12.43 10.37 2.02
C ILE A 70 12.77 11.45 3.07
N ALA A 71 12.11 11.47 4.23
CA ALA A 71 12.42 12.44 5.28
C ALA A 71 13.82 12.25 5.90
N LYS A 72 14.44 11.06 5.74
CA LYS A 72 15.82 10.79 6.16
C LYS A 72 16.87 11.23 5.14
N HIS A 73 16.48 11.68 3.96
CA HIS A 73 17.36 12.07 2.85
C HIS A 73 17.17 13.54 2.46
#